data_AF-A0A935JX02-F1
#
_entry.id   AF-A0A935JX02-F1
#
_cell.length_a   1.000
_cell.length_b   1.000
_cell.length_c   1.000
_cell.angle_alpha   90.00
_cell.angle_beta   90.00
_cell.angle_gamma   90.00
#
_symmetry.space_group_name_H-M   'P 1'
#
loop_
_entity.id
_entity.type
_entity.pdbx_description
1 polymer ?
#
loop_
_entity_poly.entity_id
_entity_poly.type
_entity_poly.pdbx_seq_one_letter_code
_entity_poly.pdbx_strand_id
1 'polypeptide(L)' 'MTLYDVYVTCDQCGQPHSVHVQISLESPDLNKTPLREVYPGGDLPATIAYMQTNKYRCPHTKQLFPASDIDLAMLIAA' A
#
# COMPACT_ATOMS: atom_id res chain seq x y z
N MET A 1 6.03 -18.23 0.64
CA MET A 1 6.19 -16.81 0.28
C MET A 1 5.06 -16.42 -0.66
N THR A 2 4.20 -15.52 -0.21
CA THR A 2 3.08 -14.98 -0.97
C THR A 2 3.44 -13.56 -1.39
N LEU A 3 3.14 -13.21 -2.64
CA LEU A 3 3.36 -11.86 -3.17
C LEU A 3 2.10 -11.03 -2.92
N TYR A 4 2.30 -9.83 -2.37
CA TYR A 4 1.24 -8.87 -2.14
C TYR A 4 1.57 -7.58 -2.88
N ASP A 5 0.58 -7.01 -3.54
CA ASP A 5 0.61 -5.63 -4.03
C ASP A 5 0.04 -4.69 -2.97
N VAL A 6 0.65 -3.52 -2.82
CA VAL A 6 0.19 -2.51 -1.86
C VAL A 6 -0.86 -1.65 -2.51
N TYR A 7 -1.99 -1.51 -1.84
CA TYR A 7 -3.07 -0.61 -2.21
C TYR A 7 -3.17 0.51 -1.18
N VAL A 8 -3.41 1.74 -1.63
CA VAL A 8 -3.62 2.90 -0.77
C VAL A 8 -4.96 3.54 -1.08
N THR A 9 -5.70 3.91 -0.04
CA THR A 9 -6.96 4.66 -0.18
C THR A 9 -6.68 6.04 -0.74
N CYS A 10 -7.20 6.31 -1.95
CA CYS A 10 -7.01 7.58 -2.62
C CYS A 10 -7.91 8.67 -2.03
N ASP A 11 -7.32 9.78 -1.60
CA ASP A 11 -8.04 10.95 -1.07
C ASP A 11 -8.86 11.72 -2.13
N GLN A 12 -8.61 11.46 -3.42
CA GLN A 12 -9.32 12.12 -4.52
C GLN A 12 -10.64 11.43 -4.91
N CYS A 13 -10.72 10.11 -4.77
CA CYS A 13 -11.90 9.33 -5.18
C CYS A 13 -12.48 8.45 -4.08
N GLY A 14 -11.80 8.33 -2.92
CA GLY A 14 -12.19 7.49 -1.79
C GLY A 14 -12.00 5.98 -2.02
N GLN A 15 -11.42 5.57 -3.15
CA GLN A 15 -11.22 4.15 -3.48
C GLN A 15 -9.76 3.73 -3.33
N PRO A 16 -9.48 2.47 -2.94
CA PRO A 16 -8.14 1.96 -2.87
C PRO A 16 -7.54 1.70 -4.26
N HIS A 17 -6.29 2.10 -4.45
CA HIS A 17 -5.57 1.94 -5.70
C HIS A 17 -4.21 1.29 -5.47
N SER A 18 -3.84 0.41 -6.40
CA SER A 18 -2.47 -0.12 -6.46
C SER A 18 -1.49 1.04 -6.60
N VAL A 19 -0.44 1.00 -5.78
CA VAL A 19 0.73 1.86 -5.90
C VAL A 19 1.89 1.12 -6.57
N HIS A 20 1.62 -0.06 -7.15
CA HIS A 20 2.60 -0.91 -7.84
C HIS A 20 3.84 -1.23 -7.01
N VAL A 21 3.64 -1.40 -5.69
CA VAL A 21 4.69 -1.79 -4.76
C VAL A 21 4.39 -3.19 -4.30
N GLN A 22 5.28 -4.12 -4.63
CA GLN A 22 5.12 -5.52 -4.28
C GLN A 22 6.00 -5.88 -3.10
N ILE A 23 5.45 -6.66 -2.16
CA ILE A 23 6.18 -7.25 -1.04
C ILE A 23 5.94 -8.75 -0.99
N SER A 24 6.98 -9.50 -0.61
CA SER A 24 6.86 -10.94 -0.40
C SER A 24 6.92 -11.25 1.08
N LEU A 25 5.92 -11.98 1.58
CA LEU A 25 5.80 -12.35 2.99
C LEU A 25 5.63 -13.86 3.14
N GLU A 26 6.15 -14.43 4.23
CA GLU A 26 6.04 -15.87 4.52
C GLU A 26 4.73 -16.28 5.21
N SER A 27 3.87 -15.31 5.54
CA SER A 27 2.63 -15.51 6.29
C SER A 27 1.49 -16.09 5.42
N PRO A 28 0.58 -16.92 5.98
CA PRO A 28 -0.31 -17.75 5.17
C PRO A 28 -1.44 -17.00 4.44
N ASP A 29 -1.99 -15.92 4.99
CA ASP A 29 -2.90 -15.03 4.26
C ASP A 29 -2.99 -13.65 4.94
N LEU A 30 -2.42 -12.63 4.32
CA LEU A 30 -2.55 -11.22 4.72
C LEU A 30 -3.33 -10.40 3.68
N ASN A 31 -4.16 -11.06 2.87
CA ASN A 31 -4.96 -10.37 1.87
C ASN A 31 -5.98 -9.45 2.54
N LYS A 32 -6.02 -8.19 2.06
CA LYS A 32 -6.78 -7.07 2.63
C LYS A 32 -6.34 -6.68 4.06
N THR A 33 -5.17 -7.13 4.52
CA THR A 33 -4.64 -6.73 5.81
C THR A 33 -4.00 -5.33 5.71
N PRO A 34 -4.32 -4.40 6.63
CA PRO A 34 -3.66 -3.10 6.71
C PRO A 34 -2.15 -3.22 6.93
N LEU A 35 -1.33 -2.39 6.28
CA LEU A 35 0.13 -2.45 6.44
C LEU A 35 0.57 -2.21 7.88
N ARG A 36 -0.12 -1.36 8.63
CA ARG A 36 0.14 -1.09 10.06
C ARG A 36 0.05 -2.33 10.96
N GLU A 37 -0.76 -3.31 10.58
CA GLU A 37 -0.92 -4.57 11.33
C GLU A 37 0.21 -5.55 11.00
N VAL A 38 0.78 -5.44 9.81
CA VAL A 38 1.91 -6.26 9.35
C VAL A 38 3.24 -5.74 9.89
N TYR A 39 3.38 -4.42 9.99
CA TYR A 39 4.59 -3.74 10.50
C TYR A 39 4.26 -2.92 11.76
N PRO A 40 3.89 -3.56 12.88
CA PRO A 40 3.62 -2.86 14.12
C PRO A 40 4.91 -2.21 14.65
N GLY A 41 4.94 -0.88 14.73
CA GLY A 41 6.10 -0.12 15.22
C GLY A 41 6.82 0.72 14.16
N GLY A 42 6.43 0.64 12.89
CA GLY A 42 6.95 1.53 11.84
C GLY A 42 8.31 1.12 11.26
N ASP A 43 8.80 -0.09 11.56
CA ASP A 43 9.92 -0.70 10.83
C ASP A 43 9.45 -1.16 9.45
N LEU A 44 9.39 -0.20 8.53
CA LEU A 44 8.92 -0.43 7.18
C LEU A 44 10.06 -0.92 6.28
N PRO A 45 9.80 -1.89 5.38
CA PRO A 45 10.74 -2.22 4.34
C PRO A 45 11.09 -0.98 3.52
N ALA A 46 12.33 -0.90 3.02
CA ALA A 46 12.80 0.25 2.24
C ALA A 46 11.88 0.59 1.06
N THR A 47 11.26 -0.41 0.43
CA THR A 47 10.30 -0.22 -0.66
C THR A 47 9.03 0.52 -0.21
N ILE A 48 8.52 0.20 0.98
CA ILE A 48 7.35 0.89 1.58
C ILE A 48 7.75 2.30 2.05
N ALA A 49 8.92 2.45 2.67
CA ALA A 49 9.43 3.77 3.06
C ALA A 49 9.59 4.68 1.83
N TYR A 50 10.12 4.17 0.71
CA TYR A 50 10.24 4.92 -0.53
C TYR A 50 8.87 5.26 -1.14
N MET A 51 7.93 4.32 -1.14
CA MET A 51 6.53 4.53 -1.57
C MET A 51 5.89 5.74 -0.89
N GLN A 52 6.10 5.92 0.43
CA GLN A 52 5.52 7.02 1.19
C GLN A 52 6.00 8.41 0.74
N THR A 53 7.13 8.48 0.03
CA THR A 53 7.66 9.74 -0.52
C THR A 53 7.11 10.07 -1.92
N ASN A 54 6.42 9.13 -2.56
CA ASN A 54 5.92 9.25 -3.93
C ASN A 54 4.46 9.74 -3.98
N LYS A 55 4.10 10.26 -5.16
CA LYS A 55 2.72 10.54 -5.55
C LYS A 55 2.31 9.59 -6.66
N TYR A 56 1.06 9.13 -6.59
CA TYR A 56 0.49 8.17 -7.52
C TYR A 56 -0.69 8.78 -8.26
N ARG A 57 -0.97 8.29 -9.46
CA ARG A 57 -2.07 8.81 -10.29
C ARG A 57 -3.34 8.01 -10.02
N CYS A 58 -4.40 8.68 -9.58
CA CYS A 58 -5.72 8.06 -9.44
C CYS A 58 -6.24 7.62 -10.83
N PRO A 59 -6.62 6.35 -11.03
CA PRO A 59 -7.18 5.87 -12.29
C PRO A 59 -8.51 6.55 -12.67
N HIS A 60 -9.28 6.99 -11.68
CA HIS A 60 -10.62 7.59 -11.87
C HIS A 60 -10.56 9.09 -12.17
N THR A 61 -9.95 9.87 -11.27
CA THR A 61 -9.90 11.34 -11.39
C THR A 61 -8.71 11.84 -12.20
N LYS A 62 -7.73 10.97 -12.47
CA LYS A 62 -6.43 11.30 -13.09
C LYS A 62 -5.57 12.26 -12.25
N GLN A 63 -6.02 12.66 -11.06
CA GLN A 63 -5.27 13.51 -10.15
C GLN A 63 -4.20 12.73 -9.40
N LEU A 64 -3.21 13.43 -8.88
CA LEU A 64 -2.16 12.84 -8.06
C LEU A 64 -2.61 12.79 -6.60
N PHE A 65 -2.36 11.66 -5.95
CA PHE A 65 -2.60 11.47 -4.52
C PHE A 65 -1.31 10.97 -3.83
N PRO A 66 -1.04 11.37 -2.58
CA PRO A 66 0.10 10.88 -1.83
C PRO A 66 -0.16 9.48 -1.27
N ALA A 67 0.90 8.67 -1.13
CA ALA A 67 0.87 7.40 -0.40
C ALA A 67 1.57 7.49 0.97
N SER A 68 1.64 8.69 1.54
CA SER A 68 2.42 8.98 2.75
C SER A 68 1.82 8.38 4.02
N ASP A 69 0.50 8.18 4.05
CA ASP A 69 -0.20 7.63 5.21
C ASP A 69 -0.31 6.11 5.11
N ILE A 70 0.40 5.41 6.00
CA ILE A 70 0.40 3.95 6.05
C ILE A 70 -0.92 3.38 6.59
N ASP A 71 -1.67 4.14 7.38
CA ASP A 71 -2.97 3.70 7.90
C ASP A 71 -4.01 3.56 6.78
N LEU A 72 -3.76 4.23 5.65
CA LEU A 72 -4.56 4.11 4.43
C LEU A 72 -4.07 3.01 3.50
N ALA A 73 -2.99 2.31 3.83
CA ALA A 73 -2.36 1.28 3.01
C ALA A 73 -2.75 -0.13 3.47
N MET A 74 -2.99 -1.02 2.51
CA MET A 74 -3.31 -2.42 2.74
C MET A 74 -2.64 -3.34 1.71
N LEU A 75 -2.51 -4.60 2.06
CA LEU A 75 -1.98 -5.65 1.19
C LEU A 75 -3.11 -6.30 0.39
N ILE A 76 -2.87 -6.55 -0.90
CA ILE A 76 -3.75 -7.33 -1.77
C ILE A 76 -2.93 -8.46 -2.37
N ALA A 77 -3.37 -9.70 -2.23
CA ALA A 77 -2.66 -10.84 -2.82
C ALA A 77 -2.62 -10.69 -4.35
N ALA A 78 -1.41 -10.78 -4.92
CA ALA A 78 -1.14 -10.60 -6.35
C ALA A 78 -1.41 -11.87 -7.17
#